data_AF-A0AAW7MDI2-F1
#
_entry.id   AF-A0AAW7MDI2-F1
#
_cell.length_a   1.000
_cell.length_b   1.000
_cell.length_c   1.000
_cell.angle_alpha   90.00
_cell.angle_beta   90.00
_cell.angle_gamma   90.00
#
_symmetry.space_group_name_H-M   'P 1'
#
loop_
_entity.id
_entity.type
_entity.pdbx_description
1 polymer ?
#
loop_
_entity_poly.entity_id
_entity_poly.type
_entity_poly.pdbx_seq_one_letter_code
_entity_poly.pdbx_strand_id
1 'polypeptide(L)'
;MCQPFLESKTKEGSPFDIRLHVRKNQNGQWQKVKIYPRVGMGKNITSNVSQGGGISPIVPFLQSNFGDKWKKLKDQLELLCKTFPKRFESLYSYKLYALGIDLGVDPNGNIGLFEVNTYPGQQFFYAEDAEVRVGYYRYLLNLK
;
A
#
# COMPACT_ATOMS: atom_id res chain seq x y z
N MET A 1 0.72 4.84 -22.50
CA MET A 1 0.18 3.73 -21.68
C MET A 1 -1.32 3.97 -21.52
N CYS A 2 -2.15 2.94 -21.69
CA CYS A 2 -3.61 3.03 -21.50
C CYS A 2 -4.02 1.90 -20.53
N GLN A 3 -4.84 2.22 -19.53
CA GLN A 3 -5.30 1.27 -18.51
C GLN A 3 -6.82 1.40 -18.37
N PRO A 4 -7.57 0.30 -18.11
CA PRO A 4 -8.99 0.37 -17.78
C PRO A 4 -9.24 1.28 -16.56
N PHE A 5 -10.29 2.10 -16.65
CA PHE A 5 -10.69 2.94 -15.53
C PHE A 5 -11.32 2.09 -14.41
N LEU A 6 -10.84 2.28 -13.18
CA LEU A 6 -11.39 1.69 -11.97
C LEU A 6 -11.93 2.81 -11.09
N GLU A 7 -13.22 2.78 -10.77
CA GLU A 7 -13.83 3.81 -9.94
C GLU A 7 -13.51 3.59 -8.46
N SER A 8 -12.41 4.18 -7.99
CA SER A 8 -11.97 4.11 -6.59
C SER A 8 -12.34 5.40 -5.84
N LYS A 9 -13.58 5.47 -5.36
CA LYS A 9 -14.14 6.63 -4.63
C LYS A 9 -14.79 6.21 -3.31
N THR A 10 -14.68 7.06 -2.30
CA THR A 10 -15.38 6.88 -1.02
C THR A 10 -16.90 7.00 -1.23
N LYS A 11 -17.69 6.63 -0.22
CA LYS A 11 -19.16 6.83 -0.26
C LYS A 11 -19.57 8.29 -0.46
N GLU A 12 -18.73 9.21 0.00
CA GLU A 12 -18.89 10.66 -0.13
C GLU A 12 -18.37 11.19 -1.48
N GLY A 13 -17.88 10.30 -2.36
CA GLY A 13 -17.43 10.63 -3.71
C GLY A 13 -15.98 11.11 -3.82
N SER A 14 -15.20 11.06 -2.74
CA SER A 14 -13.79 11.48 -2.77
C SER A 14 -12.90 10.39 -3.39
N PRO A 15 -11.96 10.72 -4.28
CA PRO A 15 -11.04 9.73 -4.84
C PRO A 15 -10.12 9.15 -3.75
N PHE A 16 -9.81 7.86 -3.83
CA PHE A 16 -8.82 7.25 -2.94
C PHE A 16 -8.03 6.14 -3.63
N ASP A 17 -6.86 5.84 -3.07
CA ASP A 17 -6.14 4.57 -3.27
C ASP A 17 -5.73 3.99 -1.92
N ILE A 18 -5.37 2.71 -1.90
CA ILE A 18 -4.82 2.02 -0.73
C ILE A 18 -3.36 1.69 -1.02
N ARG A 19 -2.45 2.30 -0.26
CA ARG A 19 -1.03 2.00 -0.27
C ARG A 19 -0.76 0.78 0.59
N LEU A 20 -0.15 -0.25 0.02
CA LEU A 20 0.58 -1.28 0.75
C LEU A 20 2.05 -0.88 0.78
N HIS A 21 2.59 -0.61 1.97
CA HIS A 21 4.01 -0.39 2.17
C HIS A 21 4.65 -1.64 2.78
N VAL A 22 5.60 -2.22 2.07
CA VAL A 22 6.28 -3.47 2.44
C VAL A 22 7.78 -3.33 2.29
N ARG A 23 8.54 -4.02 3.15
CA ARG A 23 10.00 -3.99 3.16
C ARG A 23 10.57 -5.36 3.49
N LYS A 24 11.82 -5.60 3.10
CA LYS A 24 12.58 -6.70 3.69
C LYS A 24 12.92 -6.37 5.15
N ASN A 25 12.83 -7.37 6.01
CA ASN A 25 13.12 -7.26 7.44
C ASN A 25 14.52 -7.79 7.78
N GLN A 26 14.81 -7.92 9.08
CA GLN A 26 16.07 -8.44 9.62
C GLN A 26 16.44 -9.88 9.22
N ASN A 27 15.52 -10.62 8.59
CA ASN A 27 15.78 -11.95 8.05
C ASN A 27 15.88 -11.95 6.52
N GLY A 28 15.92 -10.76 5.90
CA GLY A 28 15.88 -10.61 4.44
C GLY A 28 14.52 -10.98 3.81
N GLN A 29 13.48 -11.17 4.61
CA GLN A 29 12.15 -11.57 4.17
C GLN A 29 11.21 -10.38 4.04
N TRP A 30 10.31 -10.42 3.05
CA TRP A 30 9.28 -9.40 2.87
C TRP A 30 8.31 -9.35 4.04
N GLN A 31 8.08 -8.17 4.57
CA GLN A 31 7.22 -7.87 5.70
C GLN A 31 6.37 -6.63 5.40
N LYS A 32 5.11 -6.66 5.83
CA LYS A 32 4.24 -5.49 5.85
C LYS A 32 4.76 -4.45 6.85
N VAL A 33 4.94 -3.22 6.38
CA VAL A 33 5.18 -2.05 7.24
C VAL A 33 3.84 -1.41 7.58
N LYS A 34 3.06 -1.01 6.56
CA LYS A 34 1.79 -0.31 6.77
C LYS A 34 0.84 -0.54 5.59
N ILE A 35 -0.45 -0.55 5.89
CA ILE A 35 -1.53 -0.46 4.89
C ILE A 35 -2.32 0.78 5.25
N TYR A 36 -2.45 1.72 4.33
CA TYR A 36 -3.19 2.95 4.60
C TYR A 36 -3.84 3.49 3.32
N PRO A 37 -5.12 3.88 3.40
CA PRO A 37 -5.77 4.68 2.37
C PRO A 37 -5.18 6.08 2.30
N ARG A 38 -5.04 6.59 1.07
CA ARG A 38 -4.80 7.98 0.73
C ARG A 38 -6.08 8.52 0.09
N VAL A 39 -6.66 9.57 0.67
CA VAL A 39 -7.94 10.14 0.22
C VAL A 39 -7.69 11.56 -0.25
N GLY A 40 -8.07 11.87 -1.49
CA GLY A 40 -7.98 13.23 -2.03
C GLY A 40 -9.10 14.13 -1.52
N MET A 41 -8.87 15.45 -1.48
CA MET A 41 -9.92 16.44 -1.23
C MET A 41 -10.53 16.94 -2.55
N GLY A 42 -11.86 16.89 -2.66
CA GLY A 42 -12.63 17.54 -3.75
C GLY A 42 -12.91 16.68 -5.00
N LYS A 43 -13.56 17.29 -6.00
CA LYS A 43 -14.05 16.67 -7.26
C LYS A 43 -12.95 16.21 -8.25
N ASN A 44 -11.68 16.18 -7.83
CA ASN A 44 -10.58 15.74 -8.68
C ASN A 44 -10.54 14.21 -8.76
N ILE A 45 -9.90 13.69 -9.81
CA ILE A 45 -9.83 12.23 -10.05
C ILE A 45 -8.76 11.55 -9.17
N THR A 46 -7.80 12.32 -8.63
CA THR A 46 -6.60 11.80 -7.98
C THR A 46 -6.64 11.95 -6.45
N SER A 47 -6.14 10.92 -5.76
CA SER A 47 -6.03 10.81 -4.29
C SER A 47 -4.74 11.41 -3.72
N ASN A 48 -4.03 12.22 -4.49
CA ASN A 48 -2.67 12.60 -4.16
C ASN A 48 -2.63 13.47 -2.89
N VAL A 49 -2.02 12.95 -1.82
CA VAL A 49 -1.95 13.61 -0.50
C VAL A 49 -1.23 14.96 -0.60
N SER A 50 -0.28 15.11 -1.51
CA SER A 50 0.42 16.39 -1.74
C SER A 50 -0.47 17.49 -2.31
N GLN A 51 -1.66 17.16 -2.85
CA GLN A 51 -2.64 18.10 -3.38
C GLN A 51 -3.76 18.41 -2.37
N GLY A 52 -3.48 18.23 -1.07
CA GLY A 52 -4.44 18.48 0.00
C GLY A 52 -5.24 17.25 0.42
N GLY A 53 -4.88 16.04 -0.02
CA GLY A 53 -5.46 14.83 0.53
C GLY A 53 -4.97 14.51 1.95
N GLY A 54 -5.45 13.41 2.52
CA GLY A 54 -5.03 12.89 3.82
C GLY A 54 -4.83 11.37 3.80
N ILE A 55 -4.27 10.83 4.88
CA ILE A 55 -4.24 9.39 5.12
C ILE A 55 -5.27 9.00 6.18
N SER A 56 -5.78 7.78 6.11
CA SER A 56 -6.70 7.23 7.12
C SER A 56 -6.15 5.93 7.71
N PRO A 57 -6.51 5.54 8.94
CA PRO A 57 -6.35 4.16 9.39
C PRO A 57 -7.22 3.22 8.53
N ILE A 58 -6.68 2.06 8.16
CA ILE A 58 -7.32 1.14 7.21
C ILE A 58 -8.64 0.55 7.71
N VAL A 59 -8.71 0.12 8.98
CA VAL A 59 -9.91 -0.52 9.53
C VAL A 59 -11.14 0.38 9.51
N PRO A 60 -11.13 1.59 10.12
CA PRO A 60 -12.29 2.48 10.09
C PRO A 60 -12.63 2.94 8.66
N PHE A 61 -11.63 3.14 7.80
CA PHE A 61 -11.86 3.46 6.40
C PHE A 61 -12.65 2.37 5.67
N LEU A 62 -12.22 1.10 5.83
CA LEU A 62 -12.89 -0.02 5.19
C LEU A 62 -14.30 -0.24 5.74
N GLN A 63 -14.48 -0.10 7.06
CA GLN A 63 -15.79 -0.21 7.70
C GLN A 63 -16.77 0.85 7.17
N SER A 64 -16.32 2.11 7.07
CA SER A 64 -17.14 3.21 6.56
C SER A 64 -17.53 2.98 5.09
N ASN A 65 -16.59 2.57 4.24
CA ASN A 65 -16.78 2.56 2.79
C ASN A 65 -17.34 1.23 2.23
N PHE A 66 -17.07 0.09 2.88
CA PHE A 66 -17.36 -1.23 2.29
C PHE A 66 -18.35 -2.09 3.07
N GLY A 67 -18.88 -1.60 4.20
CA GLY A 67 -19.89 -2.33 4.99
C GLY A 67 -19.43 -3.76 5.29
N ASP A 68 -20.31 -4.75 5.13
CA ASP A 68 -20.02 -6.15 5.46
C ASP A 68 -18.82 -6.77 4.72
N LYS A 69 -18.39 -6.17 3.60
CA LYS A 69 -17.23 -6.64 2.82
C LYS A 69 -15.89 -6.25 3.47
N TRP A 70 -15.88 -5.36 4.46
CA TRP A 70 -14.65 -4.75 4.99
C TRP A 70 -13.63 -5.78 5.49
N LYS A 71 -14.08 -6.85 6.15
CA LYS A 71 -13.19 -7.90 6.68
C LYS A 71 -12.51 -8.67 5.55
N LYS A 72 -13.29 -9.14 4.57
CA LYS A 72 -12.78 -9.86 3.40
C LYS A 72 -11.76 -9.01 2.63
N LEU A 73 -12.08 -7.74 2.42
CA LEU A 73 -11.19 -6.81 1.71
C LEU A 73 -9.89 -6.58 2.50
N LYS A 74 -9.96 -6.40 3.83
CA LYS A 74 -8.78 -6.31 4.68
C LYS A 74 -7.90 -7.56 4.55
N ASP A 75 -8.49 -8.75 4.61
CA ASP A 75 -7.74 -10.01 4.54
C ASP A 75 -7.08 -10.20 3.15
N GLN A 76 -7.74 -9.74 2.08
CA GLN A 76 -7.14 -9.70 0.73
C GLN A 76 -5.94 -8.76 0.67
N LEU A 77 -6.03 -7.56 1.24
CA LEU A 77 -4.91 -6.60 1.29
C LEU A 77 -3.72 -7.16 2.10
N GLU A 78 -4.00 -7.80 3.25
CA GLU A 78 -2.99 -8.48 4.07
C GLU A 78 -2.32 -9.64 3.33
N LEU A 79 -3.09 -10.42 2.56
CA LEU A 79 -2.55 -11.49 1.73
C LEU A 79 -1.65 -10.93 0.63
N LEU A 80 -2.07 -9.83 -0.03
CA LEU A 80 -1.27 -9.17 -1.05
C LEU A 80 0.07 -8.66 -0.50
N CYS A 81 0.11 -8.10 0.72
CA CYS A 81 1.38 -7.74 1.36
C CYS A 81 2.35 -8.91 1.50
N LYS A 82 1.84 -10.14 1.65
CA LYS A 82 2.68 -11.35 1.81
C LYS A 82 3.13 -11.94 0.49
N THR A 83 2.26 -11.97 -0.52
CA THR A 83 2.48 -12.74 -1.75
C THR A 83 3.02 -11.90 -2.90
N PHE A 84 2.53 -10.67 -3.06
CA PHE A 84 2.88 -9.81 -4.18
C PHE A 84 4.37 -9.45 -4.25
N PRO A 85 5.04 -9.05 -3.15
CA PRO A 85 6.40 -8.50 -3.23
C PRO A 85 7.43 -9.51 -3.75
N LYS A 86 7.30 -10.77 -3.32
CA LYS A 86 8.16 -11.87 -3.78
C LYS A 86 7.96 -12.15 -5.26
N ARG A 87 6.71 -12.09 -5.74
CA ARG A 87 6.40 -12.29 -7.16
C ARG A 87 6.90 -11.12 -8.01
N PHE A 88 6.69 -9.89 -7.56
CA PHE A 88 7.14 -8.70 -8.25
C PHE A 88 8.67 -8.64 -8.34
N GLU A 89 9.37 -8.92 -7.24
CA GLU A 89 10.85 -9.01 -7.23
C GLU A 89 11.37 -10.05 -8.23
N SER A 90 10.67 -11.18 -8.43
CA SER A 90 11.08 -12.22 -9.38
C SER A 90 11.13 -11.77 -10.85
N LEU A 91 10.56 -10.60 -11.17
CA LEU A 91 10.60 -10.01 -12.51
C LEU A 91 11.91 -9.26 -12.79
N TYR A 92 12.77 -9.09 -11.78
CA TYR A 92 14.02 -8.35 -11.87
C TYR A 92 15.22 -9.28 -11.64
N SER A 93 16.33 -8.99 -12.30
CA SER A 93 17.61 -9.70 -12.09
C SER A 93 18.33 -9.28 -10.80
N TYR A 94 17.88 -8.20 -10.17
CA TYR A 94 18.43 -7.65 -8.93
C TYR A 94 17.41 -7.70 -7.78
N LYS A 95 17.91 -7.57 -6.56
CA LYS A 95 17.07 -7.60 -5.35
C LYS A 95 16.39 -6.25 -5.13
N LEU A 96 15.12 -6.30 -4.76
CA LEU A 96 14.37 -5.17 -4.25
C LEU A 96 14.27 -5.29 -2.71
N TYR A 97 14.05 -4.18 -2.02
CA TYR A 97 14.02 -4.18 -0.55
C TYR A 97 12.87 -3.37 0.06
N ALA A 98 12.18 -2.56 -0.75
CA ALA A 98 10.99 -1.84 -0.37
C ALA A 98 10.04 -1.76 -1.58
N LEU A 99 8.73 -1.82 -1.34
CA LEU A 99 7.71 -1.53 -2.35
C LEU A 99 6.60 -0.70 -1.73
N GLY A 100 6.14 0.31 -2.47
CA GLY A 100 4.85 0.96 -2.28
C GLY A 100 3.93 0.52 -3.39
N ILE A 101 2.92 -0.26 -3.07
CA ILE A 101 1.97 -0.84 -4.02
C ILE A 101 0.67 -0.07 -3.87
N ASP A 102 0.26 0.62 -4.93
CA ASP A 102 -0.94 1.45 -4.93
C ASP A 102 -2.09 0.74 -5.61
N LEU A 103 -3.16 0.58 -4.85
CA LEU A 103 -4.33 -0.19 -5.23
C LEU A 103 -5.57 0.69 -5.25
N GLY A 104 -6.33 0.63 -6.32
CA GLY A 104 -7.72 1.10 -6.30
C GLY A 104 -8.67 0.00 -5.86
N VAL A 105 -9.81 0.39 -5.31
CA VAL A 105 -10.88 -0.55 -4.96
C VAL A 105 -12.23 0.01 -5.42
N ASP A 106 -12.94 -0.75 -6.26
CA ASP A 106 -14.26 -0.35 -6.76
C ASP A 106 -15.38 -0.53 -5.70
N PRO A 107 -16.60 -0.01 -5.92
CA PRO A 107 -17.72 -0.16 -4.97
C PRO A 107 -18.11 -1.63 -4.67
N ASN A 108 -17.72 -2.57 -5.55
CA ASN A 108 -17.97 -3.99 -5.35
C ASN A 108 -16.92 -4.65 -4.45
N GLY A 109 -15.80 -3.98 -4.18
CA GLY A 109 -14.67 -4.51 -3.43
C GLY A 109 -13.61 -5.17 -4.31
N ASN A 110 -13.67 -4.98 -5.64
CA ASN A 110 -12.66 -5.49 -6.55
C ASN A 110 -11.41 -4.62 -6.48
N ILE A 111 -10.25 -5.26 -6.32
CA ILE A 111 -8.96 -4.59 -6.20
C ILE A 111 -8.31 -4.50 -7.59
N GLY A 112 -7.85 -3.31 -7.97
CA GLY A 112 -7.00 -3.10 -9.15
C GLY A 112 -5.66 -2.47 -8.77
N LEU A 113 -4.60 -2.86 -9.49
CA LEU A 113 -3.26 -2.29 -9.32
C LEU A 113 -3.14 -0.99 -10.13
N PHE A 114 -2.74 0.10 -9.49
CA PHE A 114 -2.44 1.37 -10.16
C PHE A 114 -0.95 1.49 -10.46
N GLU A 115 -0.11 1.37 -9.44
CA GLU A 115 1.34 1.49 -9.59
C GLU A 115 2.12 0.72 -8.53
N VAL A 116 3.40 0.47 -8.82
CA VAL A 116 4.36 -0.10 -7.87
C VAL A 116 5.61 0.76 -7.87
N ASN A 117 5.93 1.32 -6.71
CA ASN A 117 7.12 2.14 -6.49
C ASN A 117 8.18 1.33 -5.74
N THR A 118 9.39 1.20 -6.30
CA THR A 118 10.51 0.47 -5.66
C THR A 118 11.31 1.32 -4.66
N TYR A 119 11.01 2.63 -4.59
CA TYR A 119 11.53 3.56 -3.59
C TYR A 119 10.38 4.37 -2.97
N PRO A 120 9.51 3.74 -2.18
CA PRO A 120 8.32 4.39 -1.65
C PRO A 120 8.65 5.37 -0.52
N GLY A 121 7.99 6.53 -0.53
CA GLY A 121 8.02 7.46 0.60
C GLY A 121 7.33 6.90 1.85
N GLN A 122 7.80 7.35 3.02
CA GLN A 122 7.39 6.91 4.36
C GLN A 122 6.73 8.03 5.19
N GLN A 123 6.17 9.04 4.52
CA GLN A 123 5.50 10.15 5.19
C GLN A 123 4.41 9.62 6.14
N PHE A 124 4.33 10.17 7.35
CA PHE A 124 3.38 9.80 8.43
C PHE A 124 3.64 8.47 9.19
N PHE A 125 4.73 7.74 8.91
CA PHE A 125 5.09 6.51 9.63
C PHE A 125 6.60 6.24 9.62
N TYR A 126 7.38 7.30 9.84
CA TYR A 126 8.83 7.26 9.75
C TYR A 126 9.47 6.27 10.72
N ALA A 127 8.92 6.15 11.94
CA ALA A 127 9.46 5.26 12.97
C ALA A 127 9.23 3.78 12.59
N GLU A 128 7.99 3.42 12.22
CA GLU A 128 7.66 2.05 11.82
C GLU A 128 8.44 1.60 10.58
N ASP A 129 8.65 2.51 9.62
CA ASP A 129 9.47 2.26 8.43
C ASP A 129 10.96 2.08 8.78
N ALA A 130 11.49 2.96 9.62
CA ALA A 130 12.90 2.96 10.00
C ALA A 130 13.27 1.70 10.77
N GLU A 131 12.41 1.20 11.66
CA GLU A 131 12.65 -0.02 12.43
C GLU A 131 12.92 -1.22 11.52
N VAL A 132 12.02 -1.47 10.54
CA VAL A 132 12.17 -2.58 9.58
C VAL A 132 13.39 -2.37 8.68
N ARG A 133 13.61 -1.13 8.23
CA ARG A 133 14.74 -0.77 7.35
C ARG A 133 16.08 -0.99 8.04
N VAL A 134 16.24 -0.56 9.29
CA VAL A 134 17.46 -0.75 10.08
C VAL A 134 17.71 -2.25 10.30
N GLY A 135 16.67 -3.02 10.62
CA GLY A 135 16.77 -4.48 10.71
C GLY A 135 17.35 -5.10 9.44
N TYR A 136 16.87 -4.68 8.26
CA TYR A 136 17.42 -5.17 6.99
C TYR A 136 18.86 -4.74 6.73
N TYR A 137 19.26 -3.54 7.13
CA TYR A 137 20.66 -3.12 7.01
C TYR A 137 21.59 -3.96 7.89
N ARG A 138 21.16 -4.32 9.11
CA ARG A 138 21.92 -5.28 9.95
C ARG A 138 22.06 -6.64 9.28
N TYR A 139 20.98 -7.14 8.67
CA TYR A 139 21.00 -8.38 7.89
C TYR A 139 22.04 -8.32 6.75
N LEU A 140 22.07 -7.24 5.97
CA LEU A 140 23.03 -7.07 4.87
C LEU A 140 24.48 -6.98 5.36
N LEU A 141 24.70 -6.39 6.53
CA LEU A 141 26.01 -6.26 7.15
C LEU A 141 26.43 -7.51 7.96
N ASN A 142 25.59 -8.56 7.98
CA ASN A 142 25.79 -9.76 8.80
C ASN A 142 25.97 -9.46 10.31
N LEU A 143 25.36 -8.36 10.78
CA LEU A 143 25.34 -7.98 12.19
C LEU A 143 24.19 -8.72 12.89
N LYS A 144 24.54 -9.74 13.67
CA LYS A 144 23.57 -10.45 14.53
C LYS A 144 22.93 -9.52 15.55
#